data_AF-A0A7X2MC88-F1
#
_entry.id   AF-A0A7X2MC88-F1
#
_cell.length_a   1.000
_cell.length_b   1.000
_cell.length_c   1.000
_cell.angle_alpha   90.00
_cell.angle_beta   90.00
_cell.angle_gamma   90.00
#
_symmetry.space_group_name_H-M   'P 1'
#
loop_
_entity.id
_entity.type
_entity.pdbx_description
1 polymer ?
#
loop_
_entity_poly.entity_id
_entity_poly.type
_entity_poly.pdbx_seq_one_letter_code
_entity_poly.pdbx_strand_id
1 'polypeptide(L)'
;MELGSGSNADVSLCNSFYPNVKNVQEFIVKSNKLLKKSRPTYIDATCSTQVLFPMISILGKALSGFHTWKLQTIDSVNSKFPFKVLSGEIRGIPAIVKIQNQLDPKDPDNNGFLLHRIVLGTTEGCLCLDNSNGLVIWNPQMYVPHAEGVLDMYGNNSYVELPVSEVAAGVRNTTYAEVYKELWPEGIVCALNDFARAITENSQKNIMAQQMLTISEIWKDLSEKIGSPQLIVTPERNGIRLADIAE
;
A
#
# COMPACT_ATOMS: atom_id res chain seq x y z
N MET A 1 22.91 -48.23 12.85
CA MET A 1 23.17 -47.14 13.82
C MET A 1 23.24 -45.88 12.98
N GLU A 2 22.08 -45.24 12.80
CA GLU A 2 21.91 -44.11 11.88
C GLU A 2 22.68 -42.89 12.39
N LEU A 3 23.42 -42.27 11.47
CA LEU A 3 24.00 -40.95 11.63
C LEU A 3 22.87 -39.94 11.52
N GLY A 4 22.45 -39.38 12.65
CA GLY A 4 21.54 -38.23 12.69
C GLY A 4 22.23 -37.00 12.10
N SER A 5 21.94 -36.69 10.84
CA SER A 5 22.29 -35.40 10.24
C SER A 5 21.34 -34.34 10.78
N GLY A 6 21.73 -33.68 11.88
CA GLY A 6 21.12 -32.44 12.30
C GLY A 6 21.42 -31.37 11.27
N SER A 7 20.42 -31.00 10.45
CA SER A 7 20.50 -29.80 9.63
C SER A 7 20.62 -28.59 10.56
N ASN A 8 21.70 -27.82 10.46
CA ASN A 8 21.73 -26.47 11.03
C ASN A 8 20.54 -25.70 10.44
N ALA A 9 19.58 -25.34 11.30
CA ALA A 9 18.36 -24.67 10.89
C ALA A 9 18.62 -23.17 10.72
N ASP A 10 19.35 -22.80 9.66
CA ASP A 10 19.49 -21.41 9.27
C ASP A 10 18.10 -20.83 8.95
N VAL A 11 17.78 -19.66 9.51
CA VAL A 11 16.50 -18.98 9.31
C VAL A 11 16.70 -17.93 8.22
N SER A 12 16.05 -18.12 7.08
CA SER A 12 16.00 -17.13 6.00
C SER A 12 14.64 -16.45 5.96
N LEU A 13 14.61 -15.12 6.02
CA LEU A 13 13.41 -14.32 5.84
C LEU A 13 13.60 -13.39 4.66
N CYS A 14 12.63 -13.39 3.75
CA CYS A 14 12.57 -12.39 2.69
C CYS A 14 11.67 -11.24 3.15
N ASN A 15 12.17 -10.01 3.04
CA ASN A 15 11.54 -8.81 3.58
C ASN A 15 11.08 -7.90 2.44
N SER A 16 9.80 -7.53 2.45
CA SER A 16 9.22 -6.59 1.48
C SER A 16 9.47 -5.12 1.83
N PHE A 17 10.18 -4.84 2.94
CA PHE A 17 10.64 -3.54 3.44
C PHE A 17 9.54 -2.53 3.77
N TYR A 18 8.79 -2.06 2.76
CA TYR A 18 7.83 -0.96 2.89
C TYR A 18 6.74 -1.15 3.96
N PRO A 19 6.22 -2.37 4.24
CA PRO A 19 5.29 -2.54 5.35
C PRO A 19 5.83 -2.18 6.74
N ASN A 20 7.16 -2.02 6.87
CA ASN A 20 7.82 -1.64 8.11
C ASN A 20 8.17 -0.15 8.17
N VAL A 21 7.95 0.60 7.08
CA VAL A 21 8.09 2.06 7.08
C VAL A 21 6.97 2.66 7.93
N LYS A 22 7.31 3.58 8.84
CA LYS A 22 6.40 4.14 9.84
C LYS A 22 5.05 4.60 9.26
N ASN A 23 5.07 5.34 8.15
CA ASN A 23 3.86 5.88 7.55
C ASN A 23 2.95 4.75 6.99
N VAL A 24 3.55 3.72 6.41
CA VAL A 24 2.83 2.53 5.94
C VAL A 24 2.30 1.70 7.11
N GLN A 25 3.06 1.58 8.20
CA GLN A 25 2.59 0.93 9.43
C GLN A 25 1.39 1.65 10.02
N GLU A 26 1.41 2.99 10.09
CA GLU A 26 0.25 3.77 10.52
C GLU A 26 -0.97 3.50 9.62
N PHE A 27 -0.79 3.48 8.30
CA PHE A 27 -1.88 3.11 7.39
C PHE A 27 -2.44 1.70 7.69
N ILE A 28 -1.57 0.71 7.88
CA ILE A 28 -1.96 -0.66 8.21
C ILE A 28 -2.73 -0.71 9.53
N VAL A 29 -2.21 -0.08 10.59
CA VAL A 29 -2.83 -0.06 11.93
C VAL A 29 -4.19 0.63 11.89
N LYS A 30 -4.28 1.77 11.23
CA LYS A 30 -5.54 2.54 11.11
C LYS A 30 -6.56 1.79 10.26
N SER A 31 -6.15 1.16 9.16
CA SER A 31 -7.01 0.30 8.33
C SER A 31 -7.63 -0.82 9.16
N ASN A 32 -6.80 -1.54 9.92
CA ASN A 32 -7.28 -2.63 10.78
C ASN A 32 -8.23 -2.16 11.89
N LYS A 33 -8.01 -0.97 12.45
CA LYS A 33 -8.93 -0.37 13.44
C LYS A 33 -10.23 0.12 12.79
N LEU A 34 -10.14 0.67 11.59
CA LEU A 34 -11.28 1.15 10.81
C LEU A 34 -12.20 -0.01 10.43
N LEU A 35 -11.65 -1.10 9.89
CA LEU A 35 -12.42 -2.29 9.48
C LEU A 35 -13.14 -3.02 10.63
N LYS A 36 -12.81 -2.72 11.89
CA LYS A 36 -13.55 -3.20 13.08
C LYS A 36 -14.77 -2.35 13.41
N LYS A 37 -14.86 -1.14 12.87
CA LYS A 37 -15.90 -0.14 13.14
C LYS A 37 -16.78 0.16 11.94
N SER A 38 -16.26 -0.11 10.75
CA SER A 38 -16.73 0.43 9.48
C SER A 38 -16.79 -0.64 8.41
N ARG A 39 -17.79 -0.58 7.53
CA ARG A 39 -17.90 -1.54 6.43
C ARG A 39 -17.05 -1.06 5.25
N PRO A 40 -16.10 -1.88 4.74
CA PRO A 40 -15.35 -1.51 3.54
C PRO A 40 -16.26 -1.46 2.31
N THR A 41 -16.04 -0.48 1.44
CA THR A 41 -16.82 -0.24 0.22
C THR A 41 -15.97 -0.42 -1.03
N TYR A 42 -14.72 0.04 -1.03
CA TYR A 42 -13.81 -0.13 -2.15
C TYR A 42 -12.33 -0.01 -1.74
N ILE A 43 -11.46 -0.49 -2.63
CA ILE A 43 -10.01 -0.25 -2.60
C ILE A 43 -9.59 0.38 -3.94
N ASP A 44 -8.87 1.49 -3.89
CA ASP A 44 -8.11 2.01 -5.03
C ASP A 44 -6.62 1.97 -4.67
N ALA A 45 -5.84 1.18 -5.40
CA ALA A 45 -4.40 1.08 -5.19
C ALA A 45 -3.63 1.43 -6.47
N THR A 46 -2.51 2.12 -6.33
CA THR A 46 -1.61 2.44 -7.44
C THR A 46 -0.15 2.22 -7.02
N CYS A 47 0.64 1.52 -7.83
CA CYS A 47 2.08 1.35 -7.60
C CYS A 47 2.85 1.19 -8.91
N SER A 48 4.18 1.20 -8.85
CA SER A 48 5.03 0.70 -9.94
C SER A 48 5.22 -0.82 -9.86
N THR A 49 5.60 -1.45 -10.98
CA THR A 49 5.91 -2.89 -11.02
C THR A 49 7.03 -3.26 -10.03
N GLN A 50 8.02 -2.38 -9.83
CA GLN A 50 9.15 -2.58 -8.91
C GLN A 50 8.71 -2.77 -7.46
N VAL A 51 7.58 -2.19 -7.07
CA VAL A 51 7.06 -2.27 -5.69
C VAL A 51 5.69 -2.96 -5.60
N LEU A 52 5.31 -3.72 -6.63
CA LEU A 52 4.09 -4.54 -6.61
C LEU A 52 4.12 -5.58 -5.49
N PHE A 53 5.27 -6.20 -5.24
CA PHE A 53 5.42 -7.21 -4.18
C PHE A 53 5.15 -6.61 -2.79
N PRO A 54 5.79 -5.49 -2.40
CA PRO A 54 5.41 -4.78 -1.17
C PRO A 54 3.95 -4.29 -1.16
N MET A 55 3.38 -3.84 -2.28
CA MET A 55 1.95 -3.45 -2.35
C MET A 55 1.02 -4.58 -1.88
N ILE A 56 1.25 -5.81 -2.34
CA ILE A 56 0.47 -6.99 -1.91
C ILE A 56 0.63 -7.23 -0.40
N SER A 57 1.86 -7.07 0.12
CA SER A 57 2.15 -7.19 1.54
C SER A 57 1.41 -6.13 2.38
N ILE A 58 1.40 -4.87 1.93
CA ILE A 58 0.71 -3.76 2.59
C ILE A 58 -0.80 -4.02 2.63
N LEU A 59 -1.41 -4.32 1.49
CA LEU A 59 -2.85 -4.60 1.40
C LEU A 59 -3.23 -5.81 2.26
N GLY A 60 -2.46 -6.89 2.20
CA GLY A 60 -2.73 -8.07 3.03
C GLY A 60 -2.68 -7.77 4.53
N LYS A 61 -1.68 -7.00 4.99
CA LYS A 61 -1.59 -6.57 6.39
C LYS A 61 -2.69 -5.58 6.77
N ALA A 62 -3.01 -4.61 5.91
CA ALA A 62 -4.05 -3.60 6.15
C ALA A 62 -5.45 -4.20 6.26
N LEU A 63 -5.70 -5.30 5.53
CA LEU A 63 -6.96 -6.02 5.56
C LEU A 63 -6.98 -7.17 6.58
N SER A 64 -5.91 -7.44 7.33
CA SER A 64 -5.78 -8.62 8.20
C SER A 64 -5.96 -9.97 7.46
N GLY A 65 -5.44 -10.08 6.24
CA GLY A 65 -5.41 -11.35 5.52
C GLY A 65 -5.04 -11.23 4.05
N PHE A 66 -4.68 -12.36 3.44
CA PHE A 66 -4.20 -12.41 2.04
C PHE A 66 -5.14 -13.12 1.07
N HIS A 67 -6.26 -13.68 1.52
CA HIS A 67 -7.19 -14.41 0.64
C HIS A 67 -8.64 -13.90 0.78
N THR A 68 -9.41 -13.84 -0.31
CA THR A 68 -9.10 -14.19 -1.73
C THR A 68 -8.71 -12.96 -2.57
N TRP A 69 -7.85 -13.11 -3.58
CA TRP A 69 -7.58 -12.08 -4.60
C TRP A 69 -8.17 -12.52 -5.94
N LYS A 70 -9.03 -11.69 -6.52
CA LYS A 70 -9.70 -11.96 -7.80
C LYS A 70 -9.66 -10.70 -8.64
N LEU A 71 -8.52 -10.44 -9.26
CA LEU A 71 -8.31 -9.29 -10.12
C LEU A 71 -8.14 -9.74 -11.57
N GLN A 72 -8.68 -8.97 -12.50
CA GLN A 72 -8.59 -9.17 -13.94
C GLN A 72 -8.20 -7.86 -14.63
N THR A 73 -7.32 -7.95 -15.63
CA THR A 73 -6.93 -6.79 -16.45
C THR A 73 -8.14 -6.30 -17.24
N ILE A 74 -8.37 -4.98 -17.24
CA ILE A 74 -9.46 -4.35 -18.00
C ILE A 74 -8.98 -3.52 -19.19
N ASP A 75 -7.67 -3.38 -19.36
CA ASP A 75 -7.09 -2.62 -20.46
C ASP A 75 -7.12 -3.38 -21.78
N SER A 76 -7.20 -2.63 -22.88
CA SER A 76 -6.95 -3.16 -24.21
C SER A 76 -5.45 -3.47 -24.41
N VAL A 77 -5.16 -4.54 -25.14
CA VAL A 77 -3.80 -5.07 -25.39
C VAL A 77 -2.84 -4.02 -25.98
N ASN A 78 -3.36 -2.96 -26.60
CA ASN A 78 -2.59 -1.92 -27.30
C ASN A 78 -2.64 -0.53 -26.65
N SER A 79 -3.02 -0.43 -25.38
CA SER A 79 -3.03 0.88 -24.70
C SER A 79 -1.59 1.41 -24.52
N LYS A 80 -1.35 2.68 -24.91
CA LYS A 80 -0.09 3.41 -24.65
C LYS A 80 -0.07 4.05 -23.25
N PHE A 81 -0.97 3.63 -22.36
CA PHE A 81 -1.04 4.18 -21.02
C PHE A 81 0.14 3.68 -20.18
N PRO A 82 0.68 4.51 -19.27
CA PRO A 82 1.77 4.10 -18.40
C PRO A 82 1.36 3.03 -17.38
N PHE A 83 0.05 2.88 -17.15
CA PHE A 83 -0.51 1.93 -16.18
C PHE A 83 -1.23 0.78 -16.87
N LYS A 84 -1.07 -0.42 -16.30
CA LYS A 84 -1.99 -1.54 -16.43
C LYS A 84 -3.02 -1.49 -15.31
N VAL A 85 -4.30 -1.56 -15.66
CA VAL A 85 -5.42 -1.47 -14.73
C VAL A 85 -6.06 -2.85 -14.57
N LEU A 86 -6.16 -3.28 -13.32
CA LEU A 86 -6.88 -4.48 -12.92
C LEU A 86 -8.08 -4.11 -12.07
N SER A 87 -9.19 -4.83 -12.25
CA SER A 87 -10.39 -4.68 -11.44
C SER A 87 -10.89 -6.03 -10.93
N GLY A 88 -11.63 -6.00 -9.83
CA GLY A 88 -12.27 -7.18 -9.26
C GLY A 88 -12.40 -7.03 -7.75
N GLU A 89 -11.94 -8.02 -6.99
CA GLU A 89 -12.07 -8.03 -5.53
C GLU A 89 -10.79 -8.45 -4.81
N ILE A 90 -10.54 -7.82 -3.67
CA ILE A 90 -9.53 -8.23 -2.69
C ILE A 90 -10.26 -8.49 -1.37
N ARG A 91 -10.28 -9.73 -0.92
CA ARG A 91 -11.01 -10.19 0.28
C ARG A 91 -12.50 -9.84 0.27
N GLY A 92 -13.13 -9.91 -0.90
CA GLY A 92 -14.54 -9.56 -1.10
C GLY A 92 -14.82 -8.05 -1.11
N ILE A 93 -13.79 -7.21 -1.08
CA ILE A 93 -13.90 -5.76 -1.22
C ILE A 93 -13.65 -5.42 -2.70
N PRO A 94 -14.57 -4.71 -3.38
CA PRO A 94 -14.35 -4.23 -4.74
C PRO A 94 -13.05 -3.43 -4.83
N ALA A 95 -12.22 -3.72 -5.84
CA ALA A 95 -10.88 -3.17 -5.94
C ALA A 95 -10.51 -2.78 -7.37
N ILE A 96 -9.83 -1.65 -7.50
CA ILE A 96 -9.09 -1.23 -8.71
C ILE A 96 -7.61 -1.11 -8.34
N VAL A 97 -6.75 -1.76 -9.12
CA VAL A 97 -5.31 -1.72 -8.94
C VAL A 97 -4.66 -1.24 -10.23
N LYS A 98 -3.94 -0.12 -10.15
CA LYS A 98 -3.21 0.49 -11.26
C LYS A 98 -1.70 0.24 -11.08
N ILE A 99 -1.09 -0.45 -12.02
CA ILE A 99 0.34 -0.83 -11.94
C ILE A 99 1.08 -0.13 -13.07
N GLN A 100 1.99 0.78 -12.74
CA GLN A 100 2.85 1.42 -13.74
C GLN A 100 3.78 0.36 -14.31
N ASN A 101 3.50 -0.10 -15.53
CA ASN A 101 4.22 -1.19 -16.18
C ASN A 101 5.16 -0.65 -17.28
N GLN A 102 6.01 0.31 -16.89
CA GLN A 102 7.02 0.93 -17.75
C GLN A 102 8.41 0.80 -17.13
N LEU A 103 9.41 0.58 -17.98
CA LEU A 103 10.80 0.40 -17.56
C LEU A 103 11.73 1.17 -18.49
N ASP A 104 12.68 1.91 -17.94
CA ASP A 104 13.84 2.39 -18.70
C ASP A 104 14.99 1.39 -18.51
N PRO A 105 15.45 0.69 -19.57
CA PRO A 105 16.57 -0.24 -19.46
C PRO A 105 17.89 0.40 -18.99
N LYS A 106 18.06 1.71 -19.17
CA LYS A 106 19.26 2.44 -18.75
C LYS A 106 19.23 2.83 -17.27
N ASP A 107 18.04 2.91 -16.68
CA ASP A 107 17.83 3.30 -15.28
C ASP A 107 16.59 2.58 -14.70
N PRO A 108 16.65 1.25 -14.52
CA PRO A 108 15.49 0.41 -14.20
C PRO A 108 14.88 0.71 -12.83
N ASP A 109 15.68 1.23 -11.90
CA ASP A 109 15.29 1.48 -10.51
C ASP A 109 14.63 2.85 -10.29
N ASN A 110 14.97 3.85 -11.12
CA ASN A 110 14.50 5.22 -10.91
C ASN A 110 13.40 5.66 -11.88
N ASN A 111 12.83 4.72 -12.67
CA ASN A 111 11.65 4.99 -13.50
C ASN A 111 10.31 4.74 -12.76
N GLY A 112 10.38 4.35 -11.49
CA GLY A 112 9.22 4.27 -10.61
C GLY A 112 8.77 5.67 -10.16
N PHE A 113 8.00 6.38 -10.98
CA PHE A 113 7.42 7.69 -10.63
C PHE A 113 6.54 7.62 -9.37
N LEU A 114 6.12 6.40 -9.00
CA LEU A 114 5.22 6.15 -7.90
C LEU A 114 5.64 4.92 -7.11
N LEU A 115 5.77 5.07 -5.78
CA LEU A 115 5.90 3.94 -4.87
C LEU A 115 4.52 3.29 -4.63
N HIS A 116 3.81 3.72 -3.58
CA HIS A 116 2.51 3.16 -3.23
C HIS A 116 1.51 4.25 -2.92
N ARG A 117 0.32 4.15 -3.50
CA ARG A 117 -0.87 4.91 -3.14
C ARG A 117 -2.01 3.96 -2.89
N ILE A 118 -2.72 4.14 -1.78
CA ILE A 118 -3.83 3.28 -1.40
C ILE A 118 -4.94 4.13 -0.83
N VAL A 119 -6.17 3.90 -1.27
CA VAL A 119 -7.39 4.43 -0.67
C VAL A 119 -8.24 3.24 -0.24
N LEU A 120 -8.52 3.14 1.06
CA LEU A 120 -9.49 2.22 1.63
C LEU A 120 -10.78 2.99 1.92
N GLY A 121 -11.77 2.81 1.05
CA GLY A 121 -13.10 3.37 1.21
C GLY A 121 -13.96 2.55 2.17
N THR A 122 -14.74 3.25 2.99
CA THR A 122 -15.71 2.66 3.92
C THR A 122 -17.03 3.42 3.91
N THR A 123 -17.99 3.00 4.72
CA THR A 123 -19.27 3.69 4.93
C THR A 123 -19.16 5.01 5.69
N GLU A 124 -18.02 5.31 6.30
CA GLU A 124 -17.83 6.51 7.14
C GLU A 124 -16.80 7.47 6.53
N GLY A 125 -16.20 7.13 5.39
CA GLY A 125 -15.14 7.91 4.75
C GLY A 125 -14.07 7.03 4.11
N CYS A 126 -12.95 7.64 3.73
CA CYS A 126 -11.82 6.94 3.13
C CYS A 126 -10.49 7.24 3.85
N LEU A 127 -9.72 6.18 4.08
CA LEU A 127 -8.35 6.25 4.60
C LEU A 127 -7.36 6.15 3.44
N CYS A 128 -6.48 7.13 3.33
CA CYS A 128 -5.56 7.30 2.22
C CYS A 128 -4.10 7.19 2.69
N LEU A 129 -3.31 6.38 2.00
CA LEU A 129 -1.85 6.46 1.97
C LEU A 129 -1.46 7.16 0.65
N ASP A 130 -0.91 8.37 0.72
CA ASP A 130 -0.62 9.19 -0.46
C ASP A 130 0.72 8.86 -1.13
N ASN A 131 1.66 8.29 -0.38
CA ASN A 131 2.97 7.81 -0.78
C ASN A 131 3.51 6.93 0.37
N SER A 132 4.36 5.95 0.09
CA SER A 132 5.06 5.17 1.13
C SER A 132 5.85 6.03 2.12
N ASN A 133 6.35 7.18 1.64
CA ASN A 133 7.10 8.14 2.42
C ASN A 133 6.24 9.36 2.85
N GLY A 134 4.95 9.36 2.52
CA GLY A 134 4.07 10.51 2.66
C GLY A 134 3.08 10.38 3.82
N LEU A 135 1.97 11.09 3.71
CA LEU A 135 0.93 11.18 4.72
C LEU A 135 -0.03 9.98 4.72
N VAL A 136 -0.61 9.75 5.90
CA VAL A 136 -1.82 8.94 6.05
C VAL A 136 -2.95 9.88 6.41
N ILE A 137 -3.99 9.91 5.57
CA ILE A 137 -5.06 10.93 5.64
C ILE A 137 -6.41 10.23 5.76
N TRP A 138 -7.19 10.61 6.75
CA TRP A 138 -8.60 10.23 6.87
C TRP A 138 -9.47 11.34 6.28
N ASN A 139 -10.43 10.99 5.42
CA ASN A 139 -11.41 11.90 4.88
C ASN A 139 -12.79 11.34 5.25
N PRO A 140 -13.45 11.87 6.29
CA PRO A 140 -14.77 11.38 6.67
C PRO A 140 -15.77 11.64 5.54
N GLN A 141 -16.77 10.78 5.44
CA GLN A 141 -17.83 10.96 4.47
C GLN A 141 -18.65 12.19 4.82
N MET A 142 -18.72 13.14 3.88
CA MET A 142 -19.68 14.22 3.95
C MET A 142 -21.09 13.65 3.84
N TYR A 143 -21.92 13.97 4.83
CA TYR A 143 -23.35 13.70 4.79
C TYR A 143 -24.08 14.96 5.22
N VAL A 144 -25.02 15.40 4.39
CA VAL A 144 -25.88 16.55 4.68
C VAL A 144 -27.30 16.01 4.81
N PRO A 145 -27.89 16.02 6.02
CA PRO A 145 -29.27 15.58 6.20
C PRO A 145 -30.21 16.51 5.45
N HIS A 146 -31.41 16.01 5.17
CA HIS A 146 -32.47 16.85 4.62
C HIS A 146 -33.39 17.34 5.75
N ALA A 147 -33.75 18.62 5.73
CA ALA A 147 -34.83 19.20 6.51
C ALA A 147 -35.88 19.75 5.54
N GLU A 148 -37.15 19.39 5.72
CA GLU A 148 -38.26 19.81 4.85
C GLU A 148 -38.05 19.55 3.35
N GLY A 149 -37.31 18.49 3.01
CA GLY A 149 -37.02 18.10 1.63
C GLY A 149 -35.85 18.85 0.98
N VAL A 150 -35.15 19.72 1.71
CA VAL A 150 -33.97 20.45 1.24
C VAL A 150 -32.74 20.05 2.07
N LEU A 151 -31.56 20.07 1.46
CA LEU A 151 -30.29 19.85 2.15
C LEU A 151 -30.08 20.90 3.25
N ASP A 152 -29.93 20.44 4.49
CA ASP A 152 -29.70 21.30 5.64
C ASP A 152 -28.22 21.36 5.99
N MET A 153 -27.51 22.28 5.31
CA MET A 153 -26.06 22.47 5.49
C MET A 153 -25.70 23.16 6.81
N TYR A 154 -26.65 23.86 7.43
CA TYR A 154 -26.43 24.69 8.62
C TYR A 154 -27.14 24.14 9.87
N GLY A 155 -27.85 23.02 9.71
CA GLY A 155 -28.53 22.33 10.79
C GLY A 155 -27.58 21.82 11.86
N ASN A 156 -28.11 21.69 13.07
CA ASN A 156 -27.37 21.13 14.19
C ASN A 156 -27.24 19.61 14.05
N ASN A 157 -26.23 19.15 13.30
CA ASN A 157 -25.93 17.74 13.10
C ASN A 157 -24.43 17.47 13.33
N SER A 158 -24.07 16.24 13.67
CA SER A 158 -22.68 15.90 13.98
C SER A 158 -21.74 15.90 12.77
N TYR A 159 -22.26 15.96 11.54
CA TYR A 159 -21.44 15.89 10.33
C TYR A 159 -20.81 17.23 9.97
N VAL A 160 -21.42 18.37 10.33
CA VAL A 160 -20.82 19.70 10.08
C VAL A 160 -19.60 19.98 10.95
N GLU A 161 -19.45 19.26 12.07
CA GLU A 161 -18.31 19.37 12.97
C GLU A 161 -17.13 18.46 12.56
N LEU A 162 -17.34 17.56 11.58
CA LEU A 162 -16.28 16.68 11.11
C LEU A 162 -15.22 17.48 10.33
N PRO A 163 -13.93 17.21 10.55
CA PRO A 163 -12.90 17.78 9.70
C PRO A 163 -13.04 17.29 8.25
N VAL A 164 -12.74 18.14 7.27
CA VAL A 164 -12.74 17.72 5.85
C VAL A 164 -11.67 16.65 5.59
N SER A 165 -10.51 16.80 6.22
CA SER A 165 -9.40 15.84 6.15
C SER A 165 -8.60 15.87 7.46
N GLU A 166 -8.11 14.72 7.90
CA GLU A 166 -7.30 14.57 9.11
C GLU A 166 -6.03 13.79 8.80
N VAL A 167 -4.86 14.32 9.19
CA VAL A 167 -3.59 13.60 9.06
C VAL A 167 -3.39 12.71 10.29
N ALA A 168 -3.03 11.45 10.08
CA ALA A 168 -2.76 10.52 11.16
C ALA A 168 -1.60 11.04 12.05
N ALA A 169 -1.81 10.96 13.37
CA ALA A 169 -0.82 11.39 14.35
C ALA A 169 0.53 10.67 14.13
N GLY A 170 1.62 11.44 14.24
CA GLY A 170 2.99 10.92 14.11
C GLY A 170 3.51 10.80 12.67
N VAL A 171 2.68 11.14 11.68
CA VAL A 171 3.08 11.30 10.27
C VAL A 171 3.22 12.78 9.96
N ARG A 172 4.33 13.16 9.31
CA ARG A 172 4.63 14.56 8.94
C ARG A 172 5.20 14.63 7.54
N ASN A 173 5.20 15.83 6.97
CA ASN A 173 5.99 16.08 5.77
C ASN A 173 7.48 15.88 6.06
N THR A 174 8.14 15.15 5.17
CA THR A 174 9.58 14.87 5.25
C THR A 174 10.24 15.17 3.91
N THR A 175 11.51 15.55 3.96
CA THR A 175 12.39 15.63 2.80
C THR A 175 12.91 14.26 2.40
N TYR A 176 13.33 14.07 1.15
CA TYR A 176 14.00 12.83 0.74
C TYR A 176 15.27 12.54 1.56
N ALA A 177 15.97 13.59 2.01
CA ALA A 177 17.13 13.42 2.88
C ALA A 177 16.77 12.78 4.23
N GLU A 178 15.67 13.22 4.87
CA GLU A 178 15.15 12.59 6.09
C GLU A 178 14.63 11.18 5.81
N VAL A 179 14.00 10.94 4.65
CA VAL A 179 13.56 9.60 4.26
C VAL A 179 14.72 8.61 4.27
N TYR A 180 15.83 8.96 3.63
CA TYR A 180 16.99 8.07 3.53
C TYR A 180 17.79 7.94 4.83
N LYS A 181 17.82 8.99 5.66
CA LYS A 181 18.63 9.02 6.89
C LYS A 181 17.90 8.48 8.12
N GLU A 182 16.58 8.60 8.16
CA GLU A 182 15.78 8.33 9.35
C GLU A 182 14.67 7.32 9.04
N LEU A 183 13.70 7.70 8.19
CA LEU A 183 12.47 6.93 8.00
C LEU A 183 12.72 5.50 7.50
N TRP A 184 13.58 5.35 6.50
CA TRP A 184 13.90 4.04 5.93
C TRP A 184 14.77 3.20 6.86
N PRO A 185 15.89 3.72 7.42
CA PRO A 185 16.66 3.00 8.44
C PRO A 185 15.83 2.54 9.64
N GLU A 186 14.91 3.36 10.15
CA GLU A 186 13.98 2.97 11.22
C GLU A 186 13.11 1.78 10.82
N GLY A 187 12.62 1.75 9.57
CA GLY A 187 11.88 0.61 9.02
C GLY A 187 12.72 -0.66 8.92
N ILE A 188 14.02 -0.54 8.61
CA ILE A 188 14.96 -1.68 8.63
C ILE A 188 15.11 -2.21 10.06
N VAL A 189 15.30 -1.33 11.05
CA VAL A 189 15.40 -1.72 12.46
C VAL A 189 14.14 -2.46 12.91
N CYS A 190 12.96 -1.97 12.54
CA CYS A 190 11.70 -2.66 12.82
C CYS A 190 11.67 -4.07 12.22
N ALA A 191 12.08 -4.21 10.95
CA ALA A 191 12.10 -5.52 10.28
C ALA A 191 13.09 -6.50 10.94
N LEU A 192 14.25 -6.01 11.37
CA LEU A 192 15.25 -6.81 12.10
C LEU A 192 14.73 -7.27 13.46
N ASN A 193 13.99 -6.41 14.18
CA ASN A 193 13.36 -6.78 15.44
C ASN A 193 12.26 -7.82 15.24
N ASP A 194 11.45 -7.71 14.19
CA ASP A 194 10.44 -8.72 13.82
C ASP A 194 11.10 -10.07 13.51
N PHE A 195 12.19 -10.04 12.76
CA PHE A 195 12.96 -11.23 12.45
C PHE A 195 13.57 -11.88 13.71
N ALA A 196 14.17 -11.09 14.60
CA ALA A 196 14.72 -11.58 15.86
C ALA A 196 13.66 -12.27 16.72
N ARG A 197 12.44 -11.70 16.79
CA ARG A 197 11.30 -12.33 17.49
C ARG A 197 10.87 -13.64 16.84
N ALA A 198 10.85 -13.71 15.52
CA ALA A 198 10.49 -14.92 14.79
C ALA A 198 11.51 -16.07 14.98
N ILE A 199 12.78 -15.76 15.23
CA ILE A 199 13.80 -16.77 15.58
C ILE A 199 13.48 -17.40 16.94
N THR A 200 13.07 -16.59 17.91
CA THR A 200 12.76 -17.06 19.27
C THR A 200 11.41 -17.80 19.35
N GLU A 201 10.48 -17.54 18.42
CA GLU A 201 9.12 -18.07 18.43
C GLU A 201 8.80 -18.87 17.16
N ASN A 202 8.89 -20.20 17.25
CA ASN A 202 8.74 -21.10 16.08
C ASN A 202 7.35 -21.00 15.39
N SER A 203 6.30 -20.62 16.12
CA SER A 203 4.97 -20.37 15.56
C SER A 203 4.94 -19.14 14.63
N GLN A 204 5.64 -18.06 14.99
CA GLN A 204 5.73 -16.86 14.18
C GLN A 204 6.51 -17.11 12.89
N LYS A 205 7.57 -17.92 12.95
CA LYS A 205 8.36 -18.34 11.79
C LYS A 205 7.48 -18.98 10.71
N ASN A 206 6.64 -19.95 11.07
CA ASN A 206 5.77 -20.64 10.13
C ASN A 206 4.73 -19.70 9.50
N ILE A 207 4.18 -18.77 10.30
CA ILE A 207 3.22 -17.76 9.80
C ILE A 207 3.90 -16.85 8.77
N MET A 208 5.09 -16.34 9.07
CA MET A 208 5.83 -15.46 8.15
C MET A 208 6.19 -16.18 6.85
N ALA A 209 6.64 -17.43 6.92
CA ALA A 209 6.96 -18.23 5.74
C ALA A 209 5.72 -18.44 4.86
N GLN A 210 4.59 -18.82 5.46
CA GLN A 210 3.33 -19.02 4.74
C GLN A 210 2.83 -17.72 4.09
N GLN A 211 2.90 -16.60 4.81
CA GLN A 211 2.55 -15.29 4.26
C GLN A 211 3.42 -14.96 3.04
N MET A 212 4.72 -15.23 3.10
CA MET A 212 5.63 -14.93 2.01
C MET A 212 5.36 -15.76 0.76
N LEU A 213 5.04 -17.04 0.93
CA LEU A 213 4.60 -17.90 -0.17
C LEU A 213 3.33 -17.36 -0.82
N THR A 214 2.33 -17.02 -0.01
CA THR A 214 1.07 -16.44 -0.51
C THR A 214 1.28 -15.11 -1.25
N ILE A 215 2.10 -14.21 -0.71
CA ILE A 215 2.43 -12.95 -1.40
C ILE A 215 3.10 -13.24 -2.74
N SER A 216 3.99 -14.22 -2.80
CA SER A 216 4.70 -14.61 -4.01
C SER A 216 3.77 -15.20 -5.07
N GLU A 217 2.79 -16.01 -4.67
CA GLU A 217 1.77 -16.56 -5.56
C GLU A 217 0.88 -15.46 -6.15
N ILE A 218 0.41 -14.52 -5.31
CA ILE A 218 -0.37 -13.36 -5.77
C ILE A 218 0.47 -12.50 -6.70
N TRP A 219 1.73 -12.23 -6.34
CA TRP A 219 2.64 -11.43 -7.16
C TRP A 219 2.82 -12.08 -8.54
N LYS A 220 3.06 -13.38 -8.60
CA LYS A 220 3.18 -14.13 -9.84
C LYS A 220 1.93 -14.00 -10.71
N ASP A 221 0.75 -14.23 -10.15
CA ASP A 221 -0.54 -14.10 -10.86
C ASP A 221 -0.76 -12.69 -11.42
N LEU A 222 -0.50 -11.65 -10.62
CA LEU A 222 -0.64 -10.27 -11.06
C LEU A 222 0.41 -9.90 -12.12
N SER A 223 1.65 -10.35 -11.97
CA SER A 223 2.73 -10.15 -12.94
C SER A 223 2.42 -10.80 -14.29
N GLU A 224 1.84 -12.00 -14.30
CA GLU A 224 1.38 -12.67 -15.53
C GLU A 224 0.26 -11.88 -16.21
N LYS A 225 -0.68 -11.31 -15.44
CA LYS A 225 -1.81 -10.52 -15.95
C LYS A 225 -1.42 -9.16 -16.53
N ILE A 226 -0.41 -8.49 -15.96
CA ILE A 226 0.08 -7.20 -16.49
C ILE A 226 1.01 -7.37 -17.69
N GLY A 227 1.67 -8.53 -17.81
CA GLY A 227 2.61 -8.85 -18.88
C GLY A 227 3.91 -8.05 -18.82
N SER A 228 4.70 -8.16 -19.88
CA SER A 228 6.01 -7.50 -19.97
C SER A 228 5.91 -5.97 -19.91
N PRO A 229 6.87 -5.30 -19.26
CA PRO A 229 6.88 -3.85 -19.16
C PRO A 229 7.10 -3.20 -20.53
N GLN A 230 6.46 -2.05 -20.73
CA GLN A 230 6.73 -1.18 -21.86
C GLN A 230 8.08 -0.48 -21.66
N LEU A 231 8.99 -0.64 -22.63
CA LEU A 231 10.28 0.05 -22.59
C LEU A 231 10.10 1.53 -22.95
N ILE A 232 10.68 2.40 -22.14
CA ILE A 232 10.67 3.86 -22.36
C ILE A 232 12.06 4.45 -22.16
N VAL A 233 12.20 5.73 -22.46
CA VAL A 233 13.35 6.56 -22.05
C VAL A 233 12.82 7.55 -21.04
N THR A 234 13.35 7.53 -19.82
CA THR A 234 12.96 8.47 -18.77
C THR A 234 13.41 9.88 -19.15
N PRO A 235 12.52 10.89 -19.09
CA PRO A 235 12.91 12.29 -19.36
C PRO A 235 13.86 12.82 -18.27
N GLU A 236 14.52 13.94 -18.56
CA GLU A 236 15.36 14.63 -17.58
C GLU A 236 14.55 15.01 -16.32
N ARG A 237 15.11 14.72 -15.15
CA ARG A 237 14.44 14.94 -13.86
C ARG A 237 14.70 16.36 -13.36
N ASN A 238 13.64 17.13 -13.23
CA ASN A 238 13.68 18.47 -12.63
C ASN A 238 12.86 18.45 -11.33
N GLY A 239 13.53 18.55 -10.19
CA GLY A 239 12.86 18.63 -8.90
C GLY A 239 12.23 20.01 -8.70
N ILE A 240 10.92 20.06 -8.44
CA ILE A 240 10.16 21.30 -8.23
C ILE A 240 9.50 21.23 -6.85
N ARG A 241 9.60 22.29 -6.04
CA ARG A 241 8.87 22.37 -4.78
C ARG A 241 7.48 22.95 -5.04
N LEU A 242 6.51 22.60 -4.19
CA LEU A 242 5.17 23.19 -4.26
C LEU A 242 5.19 24.74 -4.19
N ALA A 243 6.11 25.30 -3.40
CA ALA A 243 6.28 26.75 -3.29
C ALA A 243 6.71 27.43 -4.60
N ASP A 244 7.35 26.68 -5.51
CA ASP A 244 7.86 27.19 -6.79
C ASP A 244 6.81 27.05 -7.92
N ILE A 245 5.66 26.41 -7.65
CA ILE A 245 4.53 26.26 -8.59
C ILE A 245 3.58 27.48 -8.51
N ALA A 246 3.67 28.26 -7.44
CA ALA A 246 2.71 29.32 -7.12
C ALA A 246 3.05 30.69 -7.76
N GLU A 247 3.86 30.72 -8.82
CA GLU A 247 4.08 31.90 -9.66
C GLU A 247 3.17 31.90 -10.90
#